data_AF-A0A444W5L0-F1
#
_entry.id   AF-A0A444W5L0-F1
#
_cell.length_a   1.000
_cell.length_b   1.000
_cell.length_c   1.000
_cell.angle_alpha   90.00
_cell.angle_beta   90.00
_cell.angle_gamma   90.00
#
_symmetry.space_group_name_H-M   'P 1'
#
loop_
_entity.id
_entity.type
_entity.pdbx_description
1 polymer ?
#
loop_
_entity_poly.entity_id
_entity_poly.type
_entity_poly.pdbx_seq_one_letter_code
_entity_poly.pdbx_strand_id
1 'polypeptide(L)'
;MKGGVYSLLKAKYLVDEGSMKNWLFIVYLILVAMLMIANGHNYIQKLYRIADLKDEVKELRSEFVDMRSELMELKMESTVSKKMELRGIYPSSVPPKKIKVYKTEE
;
A
#
# COMPACT_ATOMS: atom_id res chain seq x y z
N MET A 1 -38.84 -20.46 38.59
CA MET A 1 -37.54 -20.03 38.00
C MET A 1 -37.65 -18.77 37.11
N LYS A 2 -38.60 -17.84 37.33
CA LYS A 2 -38.78 -16.62 36.50
C LYS A 2 -38.33 -15.32 37.17
N GLY A 3 -37.88 -15.37 38.43
CA GLY A 3 -37.56 -14.18 39.24
C GLY A 3 -36.17 -13.58 39.00
N GLY A 4 -35.17 -14.40 38.66
CA GLY A 4 -33.76 -13.94 38.60
C GLY A 4 -33.47 -12.95 37.48
N VAL A 5 -33.96 -13.24 36.26
CA VAL A 5 -33.88 -12.32 35.11
C VAL A 5 -34.72 -11.06 35.32
N TYR A 6 -35.88 -11.19 36.00
CA TYR A 6 -36.73 -10.06 36.30
C TYR A 6 -36.10 -9.13 37.35
N SER A 7 -35.39 -9.66 38.36
CA SER A 7 -34.65 -8.84 39.34
C SER A 7 -33.41 -8.15 38.77
N LEU A 8 -32.79 -8.73 37.74
CA LEU A 8 -31.70 -8.10 36.96
C LEU A 8 -32.23 -6.90 36.16
N LEU A 9 -33.36 -7.06 35.46
CA LEU A 9 -34.00 -5.98 34.70
C LEU A 9 -34.58 -4.87 35.59
N LYS A 10 -35.08 -5.21 36.79
CA LYS A 10 -35.76 -4.26 37.69
C LYS A 10 -34.80 -3.43 38.56
N ALA A 11 -33.52 -3.38 38.21
CA ALA A 11 -32.48 -2.60 38.91
C ALA A 11 -32.28 -2.93 40.39
N LYS A 12 -32.83 -4.05 40.91
CA LYS A 12 -32.59 -4.48 42.30
C LYS A 12 -31.10 -4.74 42.53
N TYR A 13 -30.39 -5.23 41.51
CA TYR A 13 -28.93 -5.40 41.52
C TYR A 13 -28.14 -4.07 41.66
N LEU A 14 -28.71 -2.94 41.25
CA LEU A 14 -28.08 -1.62 41.37
C LEU A 14 -28.40 -0.91 42.69
N VAL A 15 -29.36 -1.37 43.49
CA VAL A 15 -29.87 -0.64 44.67
C VAL A 15 -29.66 -1.40 45.98
N ASP A 16 -29.31 -2.69 45.95
CA ASP A 16 -29.08 -3.50 47.16
C ASP A 16 -27.77 -3.13 47.88
N GLU A 17 -27.68 -3.46 49.19
CA GLU A 17 -26.49 -3.23 50.03
C GLU A 17 -25.27 -4.00 49.50
N GLY A 18 -24.46 -3.35 48.66
CA GLY A 18 -23.38 -3.96 47.86
C GLY A 18 -23.25 -3.41 46.42
N SER A 19 -24.22 -2.58 46.01
CA SER A 19 -24.36 -1.92 44.71
C SER A 19 -23.11 -1.19 44.17
N MET A 20 -22.20 -0.71 45.02
CA MET A 20 -21.01 0.03 44.59
C MET A 20 -20.16 -0.76 43.57
N LYS A 21 -20.01 -2.08 43.76
CA LYS A 21 -19.29 -2.94 42.81
C LYS A 21 -19.99 -3.05 41.45
N ASN A 22 -21.31 -2.99 41.43
CA ASN A 22 -22.13 -3.12 40.23
C ASN A 22 -22.13 -1.82 39.42
N TRP A 23 -22.08 -0.67 40.10
CA TRP A 23 -21.89 0.63 39.44
C TRP A 23 -20.53 0.74 38.75
N LEU A 24 -19.46 0.30 39.43
CA LEU A 24 -18.12 0.19 38.84
C LEU A 24 -18.10 -0.72 37.60
N PHE A 25 -18.84 -1.83 37.64
CA PHE A 25 -18.97 -2.73 36.49
C PHE A 25 -19.68 -2.10 35.29
N ILE A 26 -20.72 -1.29 35.52
CA ILE A 26 -21.41 -0.57 34.43
C ILE A 26 -20.48 0.47 33.80
N VAL A 27 -19.75 1.24 34.61
CA VAL A 27 -18.76 2.20 34.11
C VAL A 27 -17.68 1.49 33.29
N TYR A 28 -17.23 0.32 33.74
CA TYR A 28 -16.28 -0.51 33.00
C TYR A 28 -16.83 -0.90 31.61
N LEU A 29 -18.07 -1.38 31.51
CA LEU A 29 -18.70 -1.73 30.23
C LEU A 29 -18.84 -0.53 29.29
N ILE A 30 -19.21 0.64 29.82
CA ILE A 30 -19.30 1.88 29.03
C ILE A 30 -17.91 2.28 28.52
N LEU A 31 -16.87 2.17 29.34
CA LEU A 31 -15.49 2.48 28.94
C LEU A 31 -15.02 1.54 27.83
N VAL A 32 -15.29 0.24 27.94
CA VAL A 32 -14.97 -0.74 26.88
C VAL A 32 -15.75 -0.43 25.60
N ALA A 33 -17.05 -0.11 25.70
CA ALA A 33 -17.86 0.27 24.54
C ALA A 33 -17.31 1.53 23.86
N MET A 34 -16.90 2.54 24.64
CA MET A 34 -16.28 3.76 24.13
C MET A 34 -14.94 3.48 23.43
N LEU A 35 -14.10 2.60 24.01
CA LEU A 35 -12.86 2.17 23.37
C LEU A 35 -13.12 1.43 22.06
N MET A 36 -14.15 0.59 21.98
CA MET A 36 -14.52 -0.09 20.74
C MET A 36 -14.94 0.89 19.65
N ILE A 37 -15.77 1.88 19.98
CA ILE A 37 -16.21 2.93 19.05
C ILE A 37 -15.01 3.76 18.56
N ALA A 38 -14.14 4.18 19.48
CA ALA A 38 -12.93 4.95 19.15
C ALA A 38 -12.00 4.18 18.20
N ASN A 39 -11.78 2.89 18.47
CA ASN A 39 -11.00 2.04 17.58
C ASN A 39 -11.64 1.86 16.20
N GLY A 40 -12.96 1.70 16.15
CA GLY A 40 -13.70 1.63 14.87
C GLY A 40 -13.51 2.89 14.02
N HIS A 41 -13.56 4.07 14.63
CA HIS A 41 -13.35 5.32 13.91
C HIS A 41 -11.92 5.45 13.36
N ASN A 42 -10.90 5.09 14.14
CA ASN A 42 -9.51 5.08 13.70
C ASN A 42 -9.27 4.08 12.56
N TYR A 43 -9.93 2.93 12.58
CA TYR A 43 -9.84 1.93 11.51
C TYR A 43 -10.41 2.47 10.20
N ILE A 44 -11.55 3.16 10.25
CA ILE A 44 -12.18 3.77 9.07
C ILE A 44 -11.24 4.81 8.42
N GLN A 45 -10.64 5.71 9.21
CA GLN A 45 -9.70 6.70 8.68
C GLN A 45 -8.50 6.05 7.98
N LYS A 46 -7.97 4.96 8.55
CA LYS A 46 -6.85 4.22 7.94
C LYS A 46 -7.25 3.57 6.62
N LEU A 47 -8.46 3.04 6.51
CA LEU A 47 -8.94 2.45 5.26
C LEU A 47 -9.02 3.48 4.13
N TYR A 48 -9.53 4.68 4.40
CA TYR A 48 -9.54 5.77 3.41
C TYR A 48 -8.12 6.11 2.96
N ARG A 49 -7.19 6.29 3.90
CA ARG A 49 -5.80 6.55 3.57
C ARG A 49 -5.14 5.44 2.75
N ILE A 50 -5.49 4.17 3.02
CA ILE A 50 -5.00 3.03 2.23
C ILE A 50 -5.57 3.08 0.81
N ALA A 51 -6.83 3.47 0.64
CA ALA A 51 -7.44 3.63 -0.69
C ALA A 51 -6.73 4.73 -1.49
N ASP A 52 -6.51 5.90 -0.88
CA ASP A 52 -5.81 7.03 -1.52
C ASP A 52 -4.40 6.63 -1.96
N LEU A 53 -3.63 6.00 -1.07
CA LEU A 53 -2.28 5.50 -1.37
C LEU A 53 -2.27 4.44 -2.48
N LYS A 54 -3.32 3.61 -2.56
CA LYS A 54 -3.42 2.59 -3.61
C LYS A 54 -3.65 3.23 -4.98
N ASP A 55 -4.44 4.29 -5.03
CA ASP A 55 -4.68 5.04 -6.26
C ASP A 55 -3.41 5.78 -6.71
N GLU A 56 -2.66 6.39 -5.78
CA GLU A 56 -1.36 7.01 -6.06
C GLU A 56 -0.35 5.99 -6.62
N VAL A 57 -0.25 4.80 -6.03
CA VAL A 57 0.62 3.72 -6.52
C VAL A 57 0.21 3.28 -7.93
N LYS A 58 -1.10 3.25 -8.22
CA LYS A 58 -1.61 2.88 -9.54
C LYS A 58 -1.24 3.93 -10.59
N GLU A 59 -1.35 5.21 -10.25
CA GLU A 59 -0.97 6.33 -11.12
C GLU A 59 0.53 6.31 -11.43
N LEU A 60 1.38 6.23 -10.40
CA LEU A 60 2.84 6.13 -10.56
C LEU A 60 3.25 4.92 -11.40
N ARG A 61 2.54 3.79 -11.26
CA ARG A 61 2.80 2.61 -12.08
C ARG A 61 2.41 2.82 -13.55
N SER A 62 1.35 3.57 -13.82
CA SER A 62 0.97 3.96 -15.18
C SER A 62 2.06 4.83 -15.79
N GLU A 63 2.47 5.88 -15.08
CA GLU A 63 3.52 6.79 -15.52
C GLU A 63 4.84 6.05 -15.80
N PHE A 64 5.23 5.12 -14.94
CA PHE A 64 6.42 4.29 -15.15
C PHE A 64 6.33 3.45 -16.44
N VAL A 65 5.17 2.87 -16.74
CA VAL A 65 4.98 2.07 -17.95
C VAL A 65 5.04 2.94 -19.20
N ASP A 66 4.44 4.13 -19.15
CA ASP A 66 4.46 5.10 -20.25
C ASP A 66 5.89 5.58 -20.52
N MET A 67 6.60 6.05 -19.48
CA MET A 67 8.00 6.46 -19.56
C MET A 67 8.93 5.33 -20.03
N ARG A 68 8.70 4.10 -19.58
CA ARG A 68 9.49 2.94 -20.02
C ARG A 68 9.33 2.71 -21.52
N SER A 69 8.11 2.87 -22.03
CA SER A 69 7.80 2.70 -23.44
C SER A 69 8.48 3.79 -24.27
N GLU A 70 8.40 5.04 -23.84
CA GLU A 70 9.10 6.17 -24.47
C GLU A 70 10.62 5.97 -24.49
N LEU A 71 11.21 5.54 -23.38
CA LEU A 71 12.65 5.24 -23.32
C LEU A 71 13.03 4.16 -24.33
N MET A 72 12.23 3.09 -24.43
CA MET A 72 12.48 2.04 -25.42
C MET A 72 12.44 2.59 -26.85
N GLU A 73 11.46 3.44 -27.17
CA GLU A 73 11.38 4.08 -28.49
C GLU A 73 12.60 4.95 -28.79
N LEU A 74 13.07 5.70 -27.80
CA LEU A 74 14.26 6.54 -27.93
C LEU A 74 15.55 5.71 -28.06
N LYS A 75 15.62 4.54 -27.41
CA LYS A 75 16.76 3.63 -27.45
C LYS A 75 16.78 2.73 -28.70
N MET A 76 15.67 2.63 -29.44
CA MET A 76 15.62 1.82 -30.66
C MET A 76 16.74 2.23 -31.63
N GLU A 77 17.46 1.24 -32.15
CA GLU A 77 18.58 1.46 -33.08
C GLU A 77 18.15 2.25 -34.32
N SER A 78 16.90 2.07 -34.77
CA SER A 78 16.31 2.84 -35.88
C SER A 78 16.17 4.33 -35.55
N THR A 79 15.67 4.67 -34.36
CA THR A 79 15.54 6.06 -33.88
C THR A 79 16.90 6.72 -33.70
N VAL A 80 17.86 5.97 -33.13
CA VAL A 80 19.24 6.44 -32.94
C VAL A 80 19.92 6.65 -34.29
N SER A 81 19.84 5.67 -35.21
CA SER A 81 20.44 5.76 -36.56
C SER A 81 19.88 6.97 -37.32
N LYS A 82 18.56 7.18 -37.30
CA LYS A 82 17.91 8.30 -37.98
C LYS A 82 18.34 9.68 -37.43
N LYS A 83 18.56 9.79 -36.10
CA LYS A 83 19.13 11.02 -35.51
C LYS A 83 20.62 11.20 -35.83
N MET A 84 21.36 10.11 -36.02
CA MET A 84 22.79 10.10 -36.30
C MET A 84 23.12 10.38 -37.78
N GLU A 85 22.17 10.17 -38.70
CA GLU A 85 22.29 10.55 -40.11
C GLU A 85 22.62 12.05 -40.29
N LEU A 86 21.98 12.92 -39.50
CA LEU A 86 22.27 14.37 -39.52
C LEU A 86 23.71 14.71 -39.13
N ARG A 87 24.37 13.82 -38.39
CA ARG A 87 25.78 13.95 -37.97
C ARG A 87 26.74 13.21 -38.91
N GLY A 88 26.25 12.63 -40.01
CA GLY A 88 27.04 11.86 -40.96
C GLY A 88 27.50 10.50 -40.45
N ILE A 89 26.90 9.99 -39.37
CA ILE A 89 27.23 8.68 -38.78
C ILE A 89 26.20 7.66 -39.25
N TYR A 90 26.67 6.58 -39.89
CA TYR A 90 25.84 5.54 -40.48
C TYR A 90 26.11 4.19 -39.81
N PRO A 91 25.09 3.31 -39.73
CA PRO A 91 25.28 1.95 -39.26
C PRO A 91 26.18 1.18 -40.22
N SER A 92 27.15 0.44 -39.68
CA SER A 92 28.03 -0.41 -40.49
C SER A 92 27.24 -1.57 -41.08
N SER A 93 27.25 -1.71 -42.40
CA SER A 93 26.67 -2.88 -43.09
C SER A 93 27.51 -4.15 -42.92
N VAL A 94 28.76 -4.01 -42.44
CA VAL A 94 29.71 -5.11 -42.31
C VAL A 94 29.89 -5.46 -40.83
N PRO A 95 29.81 -6.74 -40.44
CA PRO A 95 30.00 -7.15 -39.05
C PRO A 95 31.44 -6.88 -38.58
N PRO A 96 31.65 -6.55 -37.30
CA PRO A 96 32.98 -6.29 -36.75
C PRO A 96 33.82 -7.57 -36.73
N LYS A 97 35.10 -7.46 -37.12
CA LYS A 97 36.06 -8.56 -37.05
C LYS A 97 36.68 -8.63 -35.66
N LYS A 98 36.62 -9.79 -35.02
CA LYS A 98 37.30 -10.05 -33.74
C LYS A 98 38.79 -10.30 -33.99
N ILE A 99 39.64 -9.36 -33.61
CA ILE A 99 41.09 -9.54 -33.62
C ILE A 99 41.47 -10.26 -32.33
N LYS A 100 41.91 -11.53 -32.42
CA LYS A 100 42.54 -12.23 -31.32
C LYS A 100 44.06 -12.12 -31.49
N VAL A 101 44.72 -11.41 -30.59
CA VAL A 101 46.18 -11.35 -30.54
C VAL A 101 46.66 -12.58 -29.79
N TYR A 102 47.24 -13.53 -30.53
CA TYR A 102 47.98 -14.63 -29.92
C TYR A 102 49.41 -14.14 -29.71
N LYS A 103 49.85 -14.09 -28.46
CA LYS A 103 51.24 -13.76 -28.11
C LYS A 103 52.09 -14.99 -28.46
N THR A 104 53.02 -14.85 -29.38
CA THR A 104 54.07 -15.85 -29.59
C THR A 104 54.98 -15.79 -28.37
N GLU A 105 55.09 -16.89 -27.63
CA GLU A 105 56.11 -17.02 -26.58
C GLU A 105 57.47 -17.12 -27.26
N GLU A 106 58.33 -16.13 -27.01
CA GLU A 106 59.78 -16.18 -27.23
C GLU A 106 60.47 -16.80 -26.02
#